data_AF-A0A2E4J198-F1
#
_entry.id   AF-A0A2E4J198-F1
#
_cell.length_a   1.000
_cell.length_b   1.000
_cell.length_c   1.000
_cell.angle_alpha   90.00
_cell.angle_beta   90.00
_cell.angle_gamma   90.00
#
_symmetry.space_group_name_H-M   'P 1'
#
loop_
_entity.id
_entity.type
_entity.pdbx_description
1 polymer ?
#
loop_
_entity_poly.entity_id
_entity_poly.type
_entity_poly.pdbx_seq_one_letter_code
_entity_poly.pdbx_strand_id
1 'polypeptide(L)'
;MSLNRTEQMTFDYLEENHDEYRFWKEKVVSVAKAVNSDHEAARRLEEELWAYVVERSAVVNPFRDVAQSEGLPRTSMRNLAEYILRLWTVPRKKPKKALS
;
A
#
# COMPACT_ATOMS: atom_id res chain seq x y z
N MET A 1 8.68 -9.44 -4.81
CA MET A 1 8.46 -8.24 -5.64
C MET A 1 9.24 -7.12 -4.99
N SER A 2 9.99 -6.36 -5.77
CA SER A 2 10.64 -5.13 -5.30
C SER A 2 9.65 -3.98 -5.33
N LEU A 3 9.76 -3.05 -4.38
CA LEU A 3 9.01 -1.80 -4.42
C LEU A 3 9.68 -0.84 -5.42
N ASN A 4 8.88 -0.10 -6.19
CA ASN A 4 9.39 1.03 -6.95
C ASN A 4 9.74 2.19 -6.00
N ARG A 5 10.36 3.26 -6.50
CA ARG A 5 10.80 4.40 -5.67
C ARG A 5 9.66 5.03 -4.88
N THR A 6 8.50 5.28 -5.50
CA THR A 6 7.33 5.89 -4.83
C THR A 6 6.76 4.94 -3.79
N GLU A 7 6.67 3.66 -4.09
CA GLU A 7 6.23 2.61 -3.16
C GLU A 7 7.16 2.51 -1.93
N GLN A 8 8.47 2.49 -2.15
CA GLN A 8 9.46 2.44 -1.07
C GLN A 8 9.38 3.69 -0.20
N MET A 9 9.42 4.88 -0.81
CA MET A 9 9.29 6.15 -0.09
C MET A 9 8.00 6.24 0.72
N THR A 10 6.89 5.75 0.17
CA THR A 10 5.60 5.73 0.89
C THR A 10 5.69 4.79 2.10
N PHE A 11 6.27 3.61 1.93
CA PHE A 11 6.46 2.67 3.02
C PHE A 11 7.35 3.24 4.13
N ASP A 12 8.50 3.80 3.77
CA ASP A 12 9.45 4.40 4.71
C ASP A 12 8.76 5.53 5.52
N TYR A 13 8.01 6.40 4.84
CA TYR A 13 7.25 7.45 5.52
C TYR A 13 6.21 6.89 6.50
N LEU A 14 5.51 5.80 6.14
CA LEU A 14 4.59 5.16 7.07
C LEU A 14 5.32 4.60 8.28
N GLU A 15 6.46 3.93 8.12
CA GLU A 15 7.22 3.36 9.24
C GLU A 15 7.76 4.43 10.19
N GLU A 16 8.16 5.59 9.67
CA GLU A 16 8.65 6.72 10.47
C GLU A 16 7.54 7.49 11.20
N ASN A 17 6.28 7.40 10.73
CA ASN A 17 5.15 8.16 11.27
C ASN A 17 4.13 7.24 11.95
N HIS A 18 4.25 7.10 13.27
CA HIS A 18 3.49 6.11 14.05
C HIS A 18 1.96 6.20 13.91
N ASP A 19 1.40 7.40 13.81
CA ASP A 19 -0.04 7.60 13.63
C ASP A 19 -0.51 7.14 12.24
N GLU A 20 0.25 7.47 11.20
CA GLU A 20 0.00 7.01 9.83
C GLU A 20 0.14 5.49 9.74
N TYR A 21 1.20 4.93 10.31
CA TYR A 21 1.41 3.48 10.39
C TYR A 21 0.20 2.79 10.99
N ARG A 22 -0.27 3.27 12.14
CA ARG A 22 -1.40 2.69 12.85
C ARG A 22 -2.67 2.77 12.01
N PHE A 23 -2.98 3.95 11.46
CA PHE A 23 -4.13 4.15 10.59
C PHE A 23 -4.12 3.17 9.41
N TRP A 24 -3.00 3.07 8.70
CA TRP A 24 -2.86 2.20 7.54
C TRP A 24 -2.92 0.72 7.91
N LYS A 25 -2.32 0.32 9.04
CA LYS A 25 -2.42 -1.05 9.54
C LYS A 25 -3.87 -1.44 9.85
N GLU A 26 -4.61 -0.58 10.54
CA GLU A 26 -6.03 -0.81 10.85
C GLU A 26 -6.87 -0.89 9.56
N LYS A 27 -6.62 0.00 8.60
CA LYS A 27 -7.28 0.00 7.29
C LYS A 27 -6.99 -1.28 6.50
N VAL A 28 -5.73 -1.69 6.39
CA VAL A 28 -5.31 -2.91 5.67
C VAL A 28 -5.97 -4.15 6.28
N VAL A 29 -5.99 -4.27 7.62
CA VAL A 29 -6.68 -5.37 8.30
C VAL A 29 -8.18 -5.35 8.03
N SER A 30 -8.80 -4.17 8.02
CA SER A 30 -10.23 -4.02 7.71
C SER A 30 -10.55 -4.46 6.28
N VAL A 31 -9.80 -3.96 5.29
CA VAL A 31 -9.97 -4.32 3.87
C VAL A 31 -9.77 -5.82 3.67
N ALA A 32 -8.73 -6.40 4.28
CA ALA A 32 -8.47 -7.84 4.19
C ALA A 32 -9.63 -8.67 4.77
N LYS A 33 -10.29 -8.23 5.85
CA LYS A 33 -11.48 -8.93 6.39
C LYS A 33 -12.72 -8.77 5.51
N ALA A 34 -12.85 -7.65 4.81
CA ALA A 34 -14.05 -7.33 4.02
C ALA A 34 -14.15 -8.07 2.68
N VAL A 35 -13.03 -8.56 2.14
CA VAL A 35 -13.00 -9.27 0.85
C VAL A 35 -12.43 -10.67 1.01
N ASN A 36 -12.83 -11.61 0.14
CA ASN A 36 -12.37 -13.01 0.17
C ASN A 36 -11.11 -13.27 -0.67
N SER A 37 -10.48 -12.23 -1.22
CA SER A 37 -9.34 -12.34 -2.13
C SER A 37 -8.28 -11.30 -1.84
N ASP A 38 -7.03 -11.74 -1.64
CA ASP A 38 -5.87 -10.86 -1.47
C ASP A 38 -5.63 -9.99 -2.71
N HIS A 39 -5.96 -10.51 -3.89
CA HIS A 39 -5.85 -9.75 -5.14
C HIS A 39 -6.83 -8.57 -5.18
N GLU A 40 -8.06 -8.78 -4.70
CA GLU A 40 -9.06 -7.71 -4.62
C GLU A 40 -8.73 -6.73 -3.49
N ALA A 41 -8.26 -7.22 -2.33
CA ALA A 41 -7.80 -6.35 -1.25
C ALA A 41 -6.66 -5.43 -1.72
N ALA A 42 -5.67 -5.99 -2.42
CA ALA A 42 -4.55 -5.23 -2.96
C ALA A 42 -4.99 -4.20 -4.00
N ARG A 43 -6.07 -4.46 -4.76
CA ARG A 43 -6.58 -3.54 -5.79
C ARG A 43 -7.21 -2.31 -5.14
N ARG A 44 -8.01 -2.53 -4.10
CA ARG A 44 -8.63 -1.45 -3.31
C ARG A 44 -7.57 -0.61 -2.60
N LEU A 45 -6.61 -1.27 -1.95
CA LEU A 45 -5.52 -0.59 -1.25
C LEU A 45 -4.63 0.20 -2.22
N GLU A 46 -4.39 -0.30 -3.43
CA GLU A 46 -3.62 0.42 -4.45
C GLU A 46 -4.23 1.79 -4.79
N GLU A 47 -5.55 1.84 -4.98
CA GLU A 47 -6.28 3.08 -5.29
C GLU A 47 -6.16 4.09 -4.14
N GLU A 48 -6.36 3.61 -2.90
CA GLU A 48 -6.27 4.45 -1.70
C GLU A 48 -4.84 4.93 -1.42
N LEU A 49 -3.84 4.06 -1.59
CA LEU A 49 -2.43 4.42 -1.42
C LEU A 49 -2.00 5.49 -2.43
N TRP A 50 -2.48 5.41 -3.67
CA TRP A 50 -2.19 6.44 -4.66
C TRP A 50 -2.83 7.78 -4.28
N ALA A 51 -4.10 7.78 -3.85
CA ALA A 51 -4.76 8.99 -3.38
C ALA A 51 -3.99 9.63 -2.21
N TYR A 52 -3.54 8.81 -1.27
CA TYR A 52 -2.71 9.26 -0.15
C TYR A 52 -1.38 9.87 -0.59
N VAL A 53 -0.67 9.26 -1.54
CA VAL A 53 0.56 9.83 -2.11
C VAL A 53 0.28 11.21 -2.72
N VAL A 54 -0.81 11.36 -3.48
CA VAL A 54 -1.22 12.64 -4.06
C VAL A 54 -1.50 13.68 -2.97
N GLU A 55 -2.27 13.33 -1.95
CA GLU A 55 -2.55 14.23 -0.82
C GLU A 55 -1.27 14.67 -0.09
N ARG A 56 -0.38 13.73 0.20
CA ARG A 56 0.88 14.01 0.91
C ARG A 56 1.88 14.80 0.08
N SER A 57 1.86 14.66 -1.25
CA SER A 57 2.72 15.45 -2.16
C SER A 57 2.51 16.95 -2.04
N ALA A 58 1.35 17.40 -1.57
CA ALA A 58 1.08 18.81 -1.35
C ALA A 58 1.80 19.36 -0.12
N VAL A 59 2.08 18.55 0.90
CA VAL A 59 2.46 19.02 2.24
C VAL A 59 3.73 18.40 2.84
N VAL A 60 4.14 17.21 2.38
CA VAL A 60 5.24 16.43 2.98
C VAL A 60 6.47 16.43 2.06
N ASN A 61 7.63 16.83 2.60
CA ASN A 61 8.86 17.09 1.83
C ASN A 61 9.27 15.93 0.90
N PRO A 62 9.44 14.67 1.36
CA PRO A 62 9.79 13.55 0.47
C PRO A 62 8.90 13.44 -0.78
N PHE A 63 7.57 13.59 -0.60
CA PHE A 63 6.61 13.48 -1.70
C PHE A 63 6.60 14.73 -2.58
N ARG A 64 6.74 15.91 -1.96
CA ARG A 64 6.76 17.20 -2.64
C ARG A 64 8.00 17.35 -3.53
N ASP A 65 9.17 16.96 -3.03
CA ASP A 65 10.43 17.09 -3.76
C ASP A 65 10.39 16.24 -5.04
N VAL A 66 9.89 15.00 -4.94
CA VAL A 66 9.67 14.13 -6.10
C VAL A 66 8.65 14.75 -7.07
N ALA A 67 7.53 15.24 -6.55
CA ALA A 67 6.49 15.86 -7.38
C ALA A 67 6.99 17.12 -8.11
N GLN A 68 7.87 17.90 -7.50
CA GLN A 68 8.44 19.11 -8.10
C GLN A 68 9.55 18.81 -9.11
N SER A 69 10.39 17.80 -8.86
CA SER A 69 11.52 17.47 -9.74
C SER A 69 11.11 16.65 -10.97
N GLU A 70 10.18 15.71 -10.80
CA GLU A 70 9.84 14.70 -11.81
C GLU A 70 8.37 14.77 -12.25
N GLY A 71 7.55 15.62 -11.60
CA GLY A 71 6.10 15.52 -11.67
C GLY A 71 5.58 14.38 -10.80
N LEU A 72 4.26 14.20 -10.76
CA LEU A 72 3.61 13.09 -10.04
C LEU A 72 2.75 12.25 -11.00
N PRO A 73 3.38 11.52 -11.94
CA PRO A 73 2.64 10.64 -12.85
C PRO A 73 1.94 9.53 -12.07
N ARG A 74 0.75 9.13 -12.53
CA ARG A 74 0.01 8.01 -11.92
C ARG A 74 0.89 6.76 -11.87
N THR A 75 1.29 6.37 -10.67
CA THR A 75 2.14 5.19 -10.43
C THR A 75 1.34 4.12 -9.72
N SER A 76 1.38 2.89 -10.21
CA SER A 76 0.77 1.75 -9.51
C SER A 76 1.42 1.55 -8.15
N MET A 77 0.59 1.48 -7.10
CA MET A 77 1.00 1.19 -5.71
C MET A 77 0.77 -0.29 -5.37
N ARG A 78 0.70 -1.14 -6.40
CA ARG A 78 0.25 -2.53 -6.27
C ARG A 78 1.23 -3.39 -5.48
N ASN A 79 2.54 -3.22 -5.70
CA ASN A 79 3.52 -4.01 -4.96
C ASN A 79 3.53 -3.59 -3.50
N LEU A 80 3.37 -2.29 -3.21
CA LEU A 80 3.23 -1.82 -1.84
C LEU A 80 1.99 -2.41 -1.17
N ALA A 81 0.84 -2.35 -1.85
CA ALA A 81 -0.42 -2.91 -1.34
C ALA A 81 -0.28 -4.41 -1.02
N GLU A 82 0.32 -5.19 -1.91
CA GLU A 82 0.57 -6.62 -1.68
C GLU A 82 1.59 -6.86 -0.57
N TYR A 83 2.61 -6.01 -0.46
CA TYR A 83 3.64 -6.12 0.56
C TYR A 83 3.06 -5.87 1.96
N ILE A 84 2.35 -4.76 2.17
CA ILE A 84 1.76 -4.42 3.47
C ILE A 84 0.64 -5.40 3.87
N LEU A 85 -0.11 -5.94 2.90
CA LEU A 85 -1.07 -7.02 3.16
C LEU A 85 -0.38 -8.25 3.75
N ARG A 86 0.73 -8.68 3.16
CA ARG A 86 1.50 -9.83 3.68
C ARG A 86 2.15 -9.54 5.03
N LEU A 87 2.57 -8.30 5.26
CA LEU A 87 3.27 -7.89 6.48
C LEU A 87 2.32 -7.75 7.67
N TRP A 88 1.14 -7.15 7.46
CA TRP A 88 0.23 -6.76 8.55
C TRP A 88 -0.97 -7.69 8.74
N THR A 89 -1.17 -8.65 7.85
CA THR A 89 -2.26 -9.63 7.97
C THR A 89 -1.71 -11.05 8.01
N VAL A 90 -2.50 -11.97 8.58
CA VAL A 90 -2.16 -13.40 8.54
C VAL A 90 -2.38 -13.90 7.11
N PRO A 91 -1.37 -14.51 6.46
CA PRO A 91 -1.52 -15.05 5.12
C PRO A 91 -2.70 -16.00 5.03
N ARG A 92 -3.58 -15.80 4.04
CA ARG A 92 -4.69 -16.73 3.82
C ARG A 92 -4.14 -18.09 3.41
N LYS A 93 -4.66 -19.16 4.01
CA LYS A 93 -4.38 -20.52 3.54
C LYS A 93 -4.89 -20.64 2.11
N LYS A 94 -3.99 -20.90 1.16
CA LYS A 94 -4.40 -21.24 -0.21
C LYS A 94 -5.35 -22.44 -0.14
N PRO A 95 -6.51 -22.42 -0.81
CA PRO A 95 -7.33 -23.62 -0.90
C PRO A 95 -6.47 -24.73 -1.48
N LYS A 96 -6.36 -25.85 -0.76
CA LYS A 96 -5.70 -27.03 -1.29
C LYS A 96 -6.41 -27.34 -2.60
N LYS A 97 -5.69 -27.29 -3.73
CA LYS A 97 -6.17 -27.87 -4.99
C LYS A 97 -6.65 -29.27 -4.62
N ALA A 98 -7.95 -29.51 -4.70
CA ALA A 98 -8.46 -30.85 -4.65
C ALA A 98 -7.80 -31.56 -5.84
N LEU A 99 -6.89 -32.50 -5.58
CA LEU A 99 -6.49 -33.46 -6.59
C LEU A 99 -7.74 -34.30 -6.83
N SER A 100 -8.50 -33.93 -7.86
CA SER A 100 -9.44 -34.80 -8.56
C SER A 100 -8.68 -35.78 -9.44
#